data_AF-A0A9J7IBP2-F1
#
_entry.id   AF-A0A9J7IBP2-F1
#
_cell.length_a   1.000
_cell.length_b   1.000
_cell.length_c   1.000
_cell.angle_alpha   90.00
_cell.angle_beta   90.00
_cell.angle_gamma   90.00
#
_symmetry.space_group_name_H-M   'P 1'
#
loop_
_entity.id
_entity.type
_entity.pdbx_description
1 polymer ?
#
loop_
_entity_poly.entity_id
_entity_poly.type
_entity_poly.pdbx_seq_one_letter_code
_entity_poly.pdbx_strand_id
1 'polypeptide(L)'
;MGNKSSSNISSSYPQHDDPAYRKCQELKMERWIQMHYQIKEREEAIQIARNRELFYWISGFYLTSMFGCISIYQRTRRPISLLPMVPLSFVMGYYADLAYGSKIHRIKDMTVTKIITDMGLLRPFLGIPPTK
;
A
#
# COMPACT_ATOMS: atom_id res chain seq x y z
N MET A 1 34.99 -28.55 -49.41
CA MET A 1 33.70 -28.03 -49.92
C MET A 1 32.63 -28.39 -48.89
N GLY A 2 32.30 -27.45 -48.00
CA GLY A 2 31.40 -27.67 -46.86
C GLY A 2 29.95 -27.71 -47.30
N ASN A 3 29.23 -28.74 -46.88
CA ASN A 3 27.83 -28.98 -47.25
C ASN A 3 26.91 -28.88 -46.02
N LYS A 4 25.94 -27.97 -46.12
CA LYS A 4 24.53 -28.08 -45.70
C LYS A 4 24.24 -28.57 -44.28
N SER A 5 24.13 -27.64 -43.34
CA SER A 5 23.02 -27.65 -42.36
C SER A 5 23.02 -26.39 -41.50
N SER A 6 22.38 -25.31 -41.97
CA SER A 6 22.00 -24.15 -41.14
C SER A 6 21.14 -23.19 -41.97
N SER A 7 19.94 -23.61 -42.37
CA SER A 7 19.03 -22.69 -43.08
C SER A 7 17.55 -22.99 -42.89
N ASN A 8 17.14 -23.60 -41.78
CA ASN A 8 15.71 -23.82 -41.47
C ASN A 8 15.36 -23.51 -40.01
N ILE A 9 15.95 -22.45 -39.46
CA ILE A 9 15.35 -21.73 -38.35
C ILE A 9 15.12 -20.31 -38.86
N SER A 10 14.26 -20.19 -39.88
CA SER A 10 13.59 -18.93 -40.14
C SER A 10 12.78 -18.64 -38.88
N SER A 11 13.34 -17.75 -38.08
CA SER A 11 12.72 -17.21 -36.89
C SER A 11 11.37 -16.61 -37.30
N SER A 12 10.31 -17.41 -37.19
CA SER A 12 8.92 -16.97 -37.36
C SER A 12 8.55 -16.17 -36.13
N TYR A 13 9.14 -14.97 -35.99
CA TYR A 13 8.48 -13.92 -35.25
C TYR A 13 7.20 -13.60 -36.03
N PRO A 14 6.01 -13.69 -35.41
CA PRO A 14 4.78 -13.30 -36.07
C PRO A 14 4.95 -11.85 -36.57
N GLN A 15 4.66 -11.64 -37.85
CA GLN A 15 4.79 -10.36 -38.53
C GLN A 15 3.99 -9.31 -37.72
N HIS A 16 4.67 -8.27 -37.22
CA HIS A 16 4.12 -7.25 -36.31
C HIS A 16 2.92 -6.46 -36.90
N ASP A 17 2.69 -6.60 -38.21
CA ASP A 17 1.70 -5.83 -38.98
C ASP A 17 0.39 -6.60 -39.22
N ASP A 18 0.26 -7.84 -38.72
CA ASP A 18 -1.00 -8.56 -38.78
C ASP A 18 -2.05 -7.87 -37.90
N PRO A 19 -3.25 -7.53 -38.42
CA PRO A 19 -4.28 -6.80 -37.66
C PRO A 19 -4.76 -7.59 -36.42
N ALA A 20 -4.65 -8.91 -36.44
CA ALA A 20 -4.93 -9.76 -35.28
C ALA A 20 -3.85 -9.66 -34.19
N TYR A 21 -2.58 -9.47 -34.57
CA TYR A 21 -1.47 -9.34 -33.63
C TYR A 21 -1.55 -8.02 -32.86
N ARG A 22 -1.87 -6.90 -33.54
CA ARG A 22 -2.08 -5.59 -32.88
C ARG A 22 -3.22 -5.61 -31.87
N LYS A 23 -4.37 -6.19 -32.23
CA LYS A 23 -5.49 -6.35 -31.29
C LYS A 23 -5.10 -7.18 -30.06
N CYS A 24 -4.33 -8.25 -30.25
CA CYS A 24 -3.80 -9.05 -29.13
C CYS A 24 -2.84 -8.24 -28.24
N GLN A 25 -2.01 -7.36 -28.81
CA GLN A 25 -1.12 -6.48 -28.02
C GLN A 25 -1.91 -5.42 -27.24
N GLU A 26 -2.91 -4.79 -27.87
CA GLU A 26 -3.81 -3.83 -27.22
C GLU A 26 -4.53 -4.49 -26.04
N LEU A 27 -5.16 -5.66 -26.26
CA LEU A 27 -5.81 -6.44 -25.19
C LEU A 27 -4.86 -6.84 -24.06
N LYS A 28 -3.61 -7.21 -24.39
CA LYS A 28 -2.59 -7.51 -23.37
C LYS A 28 -2.22 -6.25 -22.57
N MET A 29 -2.07 -5.11 -23.24
CA MET A 29 -1.75 -3.84 -22.60
C MET A 29 -2.88 -3.39 -21.67
N GLU A 30 -4.13 -3.44 -22.13
CA GLU A 30 -5.30 -3.09 -21.30
C GLU A 30 -5.38 -3.94 -20.02
N ARG A 31 -5.22 -5.26 -20.15
CA ARG A 31 -5.21 -6.17 -18.99
C ARG A 31 -4.02 -5.91 -18.06
N TRP A 32 -2.85 -5.61 -18.62
CA TRP A 32 -1.66 -5.28 -17.84
C TRP A 32 -1.87 -4.00 -17.02
N ILE A 33 -2.44 -2.98 -17.64
CA ILE A 33 -2.81 -1.72 -16.97
C ILE A 33 -3.82 -1.99 -15.85
N GLN A 34 -4.88 -2.75 -16.13
CA GLN A 34 -5.90 -3.11 -15.12
C GLN A 34 -5.28 -3.85 -13.92
N MET A 35 -4.38 -4.79 -14.18
CA MET A 35 -3.68 -5.53 -13.13
C MET A 35 -2.79 -4.60 -12.28
N HIS A 36 -2.10 -3.63 -12.92
CA HIS A 36 -1.28 -2.64 -12.21
C HIS A 36 -2.10 -1.76 -11.27
N TYR A 37 -3.30 -1.35 -11.70
CA TYR A 37 -4.20 -0.60 -10.82
C TYR A 37 -4.60 -1.43 -9.59
N GLN A 38 -4.97 -2.70 -9.78
CA GLN A 38 -5.32 -3.58 -8.67
C GLN A 38 -4.15 -3.80 -7.71
N ILE A 39 -2.93 -4.00 -8.22
CA ILE A 39 -1.73 -4.14 -7.39
C ILE A 39 -1.49 -2.87 -6.57
N LYS A 40 -1.56 -1.70 -7.19
CA LYS A 40 -1.35 -0.42 -6.49
C LYS A 40 -2.33 -0.23 -5.33
N GLU A 41 -3.62 -0.51 -5.55
CA GLU A 41 -4.62 -0.43 -4.49
C GLU A 41 -4.32 -1.39 -3.33
N ARG A 42 -3.83 -2.60 -3.64
CA ARG A 42 -3.45 -3.59 -2.63
C ARG A 42 -2.18 -3.17 -1.89
N GLU A 43 -1.20 -2.59 -2.58
CA GLU A 43 0.03 -2.07 -1.98
C GLU A 43 -0.26 -0.94 -0.99
N GLU A 44 -1.17 -0.01 -1.33
CA GLU A 44 -1.61 1.03 -0.41
C GLU A 44 -2.22 0.43 0.87
N ALA A 45 -3.09 -0.57 0.73
CA ALA A 45 -3.68 -1.27 1.88
C ALA A 45 -2.65 -2.02 2.72
N ILE A 46 -1.67 -2.68 2.08
CA ILE A 46 -0.57 -3.40 2.76
C ILE A 46 0.32 -2.44 3.55
N GLN A 47 0.65 -1.27 3.00
CA GLN A 47 1.45 -0.27 3.70
C GLN A 47 0.75 0.20 4.99
N ILE A 48 -0.57 0.40 4.94
CA ILE A 48 -1.37 0.77 6.12
C ILE A 48 -1.37 -0.36 7.16
N ALA A 49 -1.53 -1.61 6.74
CA ALA A 49 -1.50 -2.76 7.64
C ALA A 49 -0.12 -2.93 8.32
N ARG A 50 0.97 -2.79 7.56
CA ARG A 50 2.35 -2.86 8.06
C ARG A 50 2.63 -1.82 9.14
N ASN A 51 2.18 -0.58 8.94
CA ASN A 51 2.39 0.49 9.92
C ASN A 51 1.69 0.19 11.26
N ARG A 52 0.52 -0.47 11.23
CA ARG A 52 -0.20 -0.88 12.45
C ARG A 52 0.54 -1.98 13.20
N GLU A 53 1.04 -2.99 12.50
CA GLU A 53 1.80 -4.09 13.10
C GLU A 53 3.10 -3.58 13.76
N LEU A 54 3.84 -2.71 13.07
CA LEU A 54 5.04 -2.07 13.62
C LEU A 54 4.73 -1.24 14.87
N PHE A 55 3.62 -0.49 14.88
CA PHE A 55 3.19 0.27 16.06
C PHE A 55 2.96 -0.64 17.28
N TYR A 56 2.26 -1.77 17.11
CA TYR A 56 2.06 -2.73 18.20
C TYR A 56 3.40 -3.29 18.71
N TRP A 57 4.29 -3.67 17.80
CA TRP A 57 5.60 -4.21 18.15
C TRP A 57 6.45 -3.23 18.96
N ILE A 58 6.56 -1.99 18.50
CA ILE A 58 7.37 -0.97 19.19
C ILE A 58 6.68 -0.52 20.48
N SER A 59 5.34 -0.53 20.56
CA SER A 59 4.62 -0.23 21.80
C SER A 59 4.92 -1.20 22.94
N GLY A 60 5.05 -2.50 22.65
CA GLY A 60 5.45 -3.50 23.64
C GLY A 60 6.86 -3.26 24.18
N PHE A 61 7.80 -2.91 23.30
CA PHE A 61 9.16 -2.53 23.69
C PHE A 61 9.17 -1.25 24.52
N TYR A 62 8.39 -0.24 24.12
CA TYR A 62 8.27 1.03 24.85
C TYR A 62 7.75 0.82 26.27
N LEU A 63 6.68 0.03 26.45
CA LEU A 63 6.14 -0.28 27.77
C LEU A 63 7.16 -1.02 28.63
N THR A 64 7.82 -2.04 28.07
CA THR A 64 8.85 -2.81 28.78
C THR A 64 10.02 -1.91 29.22
N SER A 65 10.50 -1.05 28.31
CA SER A 65 11.56 -0.07 28.60
C SER A 65 11.13 0.95 29.65
N MET A 66 9.86 1.39 29.62
CA MET A 66 9.27 2.30 30.60
C MET A 66 9.27 1.70 32.00
N PHE A 67 8.81 0.46 32.15
CA PHE A 67 8.85 -0.24 33.44
C PHE A 67 10.27 -0.42 33.96
N GLY A 68 11.23 -0.75 33.08
CA GLY A 68 12.65 -0.84 33.43
C GLY A 68 13.22 0.49 33.93
N CYS A 69 12.98 1.58 33.20
CA CYS A 69 13.44 2.92 33.57
C CYS A 69 12.80 3.40 34.88
N ILE A 70 11.51 3.14 35.11
CA ILE A 70 10.83 3.48 36.36
C ILE A 70 11.46 2.75 37.55
N SER A 71 11.75 1.44 37.40
CA SER A 71 12.41 0.64 38.44
C SER A 71 13.80 1.18 38.79
N ILE A 72 14.61 1.53 37.78
CA ILE A 72 15.94 2.12 37.95
C ILE A 72 15.86 3.52 38.59
N TYR A 73 14.88 4.32 38.19
CA TYR A 73 14.65 5.65 38.74
C TYR A 73 14.30 5.60 40.24
N GLN A 74 13.45 4.66 40.66
CA GLN A 74 13.13 4.46 42.07
C GLN A 74 14.38 4.15 42.91
N ARG A 75 15.30 3.34 42.37
CA ARG A 75 16.53 2.95 43.06
C ARG A 75 17.60 4.05 43.07
N THR A 76 17.74 4.79 41.98
CA THR A 76 18.86 5.74 41.77
C THR A 76 18.49 7.18 42.12
N ARG A 77 17.18 7.52 42.14
CA ARG A 77 16.63 8.89 42.35
C ARG A 77 17.23 9.96 41.42
N ARG A 78 17.91 9.57 40.34
CA ARG A 78 18.55 10.50 39.40
C ARG A 78 17.70 10.65 38.12
N PRO A 79 17.40 11.89 37.69
CA PRO A 79 16.60 12.13 36.49
C PRO A 79 17.32 11.72 35.20
N ILE A 80 18.66 11.57 35.23
CA ILE A 80 19.47 11.10 34.11
C ILE A 80 19.08 9.68 33.66
N SER A 81 18.50 8.86 34.55
CA SER A 81 18.00 7.53 34.20
C SER A 81 16.83 7.56 33.20
N LEU A 82 16.19 8.71 32.99
CA LEU A 82 15.11 8.91 32.01
C LEU A 82 15.61 9.46 30.67
N LEU A 83 16.89 9.82 30.55
CA LEU A 83 17.48 10.28 29.31
C LEU A 83 17.20 9.36 28.10
N PRO A 84 17.31 8.01 28.20
CA PRO A 84 17.00 7.13 27.07
C PRO A 84 15.51 7.09 26.69
N MET A 85 14.58 7.56 27.56
CA MET A 85 13.16 7.62 27.21
C MET A 85 12.81 8.75 26.24
N VAL A 86 13.58 9.83 26.20
CA VAL A 86 13.33 10.96 25.29
C VAL A 86 13.44 10.53 23.81
N PRO A 87 14.55 9.94 23.33
CA PRO A 87 14.61 9.46 21.95
C PRO A 87 13.61 8.33 21.69
N LEU A 88 13.34 7.47 22.67
CA LEU A 88 12.39 6.36 22.52
C LEU A 88 10.95 6.85 22.34
N SER A 89 10.53 7.85 23.12
CA SER A 89 9.22 8.49 23.02
C SER A 89 9.05 9.28 21.72
N PHE A 90 10.12 9.92 21.23
CA PHE A 90 10.11 10.58 19.92
C PHE A 90 9.85 9.59 18.77
N VAL A 91 10.58 8.46 18.77
CA VAL A 91 10.37 7.39 17.77
C VAL A 91 8.96 6.82 17.87
N MET A 92 8.46 6.57 19.08
CA MET A 92 7.08 6.11 19.29
C MET A 92 6.03 7.12 18.81
N GLY A 93 6.24 8.41 19.06
CA GLY A 93 5.36 9.47 18.58
C GLY A 93 5.29 9.51 17.05
N TYR A 94 6.43 9.32 16.37
CA TYR A 94 6.49 9.22 14.91
C TYR A 94 5.68 8.02 14.37
N TYR A 95 5.85 6.84 14.96
CA TYR A 95 5.08 5.66 14.55
C TYR A 95 3.60 5.75 14.93
N ALA A 96 3.28 6.42 16.05
CA ALA A 96 1.91 6.72 16.41
C ALA A 96 1.26 7.62 15.36
N ASP A 97 1.94 8.69 14.92
CA ASP A 97 1.44 9.58 13.87
C ASP A 97 1.28 8.84 12.53
N LEU A 98 2.23 8.00 12.15
CA LEU A 98 2.12 7.15 10.95
C LEU A 98 0.97 6.13 11.03
N ALA A 99 0.69 5.58 12.21
CA ALA A 99 -0.42 4.64 12.41
C ALA A 99 -1.79 5.36 12.49
N TYR A 100 -1.83 6.56 13.09
CA TYR A 100 -3.03 7.38 13.26
C TYR A 100 -3.28 8.38 12.11
N GLY A 101 -2.37 8.51 11.14
CA GLY A 101 -2.52 9.23 9.86
C GLY A 101 -3.75 8.80 9.04
N SER A 102 -4.43 7.74 9.49
CA SER A 102 -5.83 7.39 9.26
C SER A 102 -6.82 8.57 9.17
N LYS A 103 -6.60 9.72 9.84
CA LYS A 103 -7.47 10.91 9.61
C LYS A 103 -7.51 11.29 8.12
N ILE A 104 -6.37 11.29 7.41
CA ILE A 104 -6.32 11.58 5.97
C ILE A 104 -6.99 10.47 5.17
N HIS A 105 -6.78 9.21 5.53
CA HIS A 105 -7.42 8.07 4.86
C HIS A 105 -8.95 8.13 5.00
N ARG A 106 -9.47 8.48 6.18
CA ARG A 106 -10.90 8.66 6.43
C ARG A 106 -11.47 9.90 5.75
N ILE A 107 -10.72 11.00 5.69
CA ILE A 107 -11.11 12.19 4.92
C ILE A 107 -11.19 11.86 3.44
N LYS A 108 -10.21 11.11 2.89
CA LYS A 108 -10.25 10.61 1.51
C LYS A 108 -11.45 9.72 1.27
N ASP A 109 -11.69 8.74 2.14
CA ASP A 109 -12.82 7.79 2.00
C ASP A 109 -14.18 8.50 2.08
N MET A 110 -14.36 9.43 3.03
CA MET A 110 -15.55 10.28 3.12
C MET A 110 -15.71 11.20 1.90
N THR A 111 -14.62 11.74 1.36
CA THR A 111 -14.66 12.63 0.19
C THR A 111 -15.00 11.85 -1.07
N VAL A 112 -14.35 10.70 -1.30
CA VAL A 112 -14.61 9.82 -2.44
C VAL A 112 -16.04 9.29 -2.40
N THR A 113 -16.51 8.81 -1.25
CA THR A 113 -17.89 8.31 -1.09
C THR A 113 -18.92 9.41 -1.32
N LYS A 114 -18.67 10.62 -0.79
CA LYS A 114 -19.53 11.78 -1.04
C LYS A 114 -19.57 12.14 -2.52
N ILE A 115 -18.42 12.28 -3.19
CA ILE A 115 -18.35 12.62 -4.61
C ILE A 115 -19.10 11.59 -5.46
N ILE A 116 -18.92 10.30 -5.19
CA ILE A 116 -19.59 9.22 -5.92
C ILE A 116 -21.11 9.26 -5.70
N THR A 117 -21.55 9.57 -4.48
CA THR A 117 -22.97 9.69 -4.13
C THR A 117 -23.60 10.94 -4.76
N ASP A 118 -22.88 12.07 -4.74
CA ASP A 118 -23.31 13.37 -5.24
C ASP A 118 -23.34 13.42 -6.77
N MET A 119 -22.35 12.80 -7.44
CA MET A 119 -22.36 12.59 -8.91
C MET A 119 -23.39 11.54 -9.36
N GLY A 120 -24.10 10.89 -8.44
CA GLY A 120 -25.11 9.87 -8.78
C GLY A 120 -24.55 8.62 -9.46
N LEU A 121 -23.23 8.40 -9.40
CA LEU A 121 -22.53 7.32 -10.12
C LEU A 121 -22.90 5.93 -9.60
N LEU A 122 -23.37 5.85 -8.34
CA LEU A 122 -23.87 4.62 -7.70
C LEU A 122 -25.37 4.37 -7.93
N ARG A 123 -26.14 5.36 -8.40
CA ARG A 123 -27.57 5.20 -8.72
C ARG A 123 -27.84 4.12 -9.78
N PRO A 124 -27.07 3.99 -10.87
CA PRO A 124 -27.25 2.90 -11.83
C PRO A 124 -26.80 1.54 -11.30
N PHE A 125 -25.91 1.47 -10.30
CA PHE A 125 -25.39 0.21 -9.75
C PHE A 125 -26.26 -0.36 -8.61
N LEU A 126 -26.99 0.49 -7.87
CA LEU A 126 -27.86 0.10 -6.76
C LEU A 126 -29.32 -0.19 -7.18
N GLY A 127 -29.70 0.04 -8.44
CA GLY A 127 -31.04 -0.31 -8.96
C GLY A 127 -32.20 0.42 -8.27
N ILE A 128 -31.95 1.55 -7.61
CA ILE A 128 -32.97 2.29 -6.85
C ILE A 128 -33.74 3.20 -7.81
N PRO A 129 -35.08 3.07 -7.93
CA PRO A 129 -35.86 3.91 -8.82
C PRO A 129 -35.91 5.37 -8.33
N PRO A 130 -35.99 6.35 -9.25
CA PRO A 130 -36.06 7.76 -8.89
C PRO A 130 -37.34 8.05 -8.11
N THR A 131 -37.20 8.62 -6.91
CA THR A 131 -38.32 9.24 -6.19
C THR A 131 -38.74 10.49 -6.95
N LYS A 132 -40.04 10.53 -7.30
CA LYS A 132 -40.75 11.55 -8.07
C LYS A 132 -40.39 12.99 -7.70
#